data_AF-A0A3D1T391-F1
#
_entry.id   AF-A0A3D1T391-F1
#
_cell.length_a   1.000
_cell.length_b   1.000
_cell.length_c   1.000
_cell.angle_alpha   90.00
_cell.angle_beta   90.00
_cell.angle_gamma   90.00
#
_symmetry.space_group_name_H-M   'P 1'
#
loop_
_entity.id
_entity.type
_entity.pdbx_description
1 polymer ?
#
loop_
_entity_poly.entity_id
_entity_poly.type
_entity_poly.pdbx_seq_one_letter_code
_entity_poly.pdbx_strand_id
1 'polypeptide(L)'
;MFYEGNYNLTFSSTNLTSIKKGFTVDVAGAGAPTDPYLIHNLYGLEFIGEHLDACFRIAKDIDASATAATSYNGGKGWLPLGQKSTASFKGQIDGNHKTISNLYIYRPDEEYVGFIGLITTAVQIKNLNLADVDITGYNRVGGLVGEVKDVPTFLADYCSVTGAIKGSIFAGGMFGRLSGTVSNCHTDTTTVAIIINDDSFNLGGFAGSAAGATITHCYAIGNVTGNNKFGGLLGSATDSSINQCYALGDVIRLPRNALNTAIGGFVGYLAYGCQI
;
A
#
# COMPACT_ATOMS: atom_id res chain seq x y z
N MET A 1 -17.53 15.01 -23.55
CA MET A 1 -16.91 16.02 -22.66
C MET A 1 -17.78 16.05 -21.41
N PHE A 2 -17.41 15.28 -20.38
CA PHE A 2 -18.14 15.28 -19.12
C PHE A 2 -17.66 16.49 -18.32
N TYR A 3 -18.58 17.33 -17.85
CA TYR A 3 -18.25 18.54 -17.10
C TYR A 3 -17.96 18.21 -15.63
N GLU A 4 -16.74 18.47 -15.18
CA GLU A 4 -16.34 18.43 -13.76
C GLU A 4 -16.45 19.86 -13.18
N GLY A 5 -17.06 20.02 -12.00
CA GLY A 5 -17.19 21.29 -11.29
C GLY A 5 -17.68 21.13 -9.85
N ASN A 6 -17.45 22.15 -9.00
CA ASN A 6 -17.98 22.21 -7.63
C ASN A 6 -19.41 22.79 -7.64
N TYR A 7 -20.38 22.02 -7.15
CA TYR A 7 -21.77 22.45 -7.03
C TYR A 7 -22.17 22.53 -5.57
N ASN A 8 -22.67 23.70 -5.13
CA ASN A 8 -23.25 23.89 -3.81
C ASN A 8 -24.74 23.55 -3.87
N LEU A 9 -25.17 22.58 -3.07
CA LEU A 9 -26.58 22.32 -2.81
C LEU A 9 -27.04 23.15 -1.61
N THR A 10 -27.95 24.09 -1.85
CA THR A 10 -28.59 24.90 -0.81
C THR A 10 -29.99 24.32 -0.57
N PHE A 11 -30.30 23.87 0.64
CA PHE A 11 -31.63 23.36 0.99
C PHE A 11 -32.36 24.36 1.89
N SER A 12 -33.61 24.71 1.56
CA SER A 12 -34.49 25.46 2.47
C SER A 12 -35.23 24.50 3.40
N SER A 13 -35.23 24.85 4.69
CA SER A 13 -35.72 24.04 5.80
C SER A 13 -37.24 23.82 5.80
N THR A 14 -37.69 22.55 5.75
CA THR A 14 -38.92 22.12 6.45
C THR A 14 -39.02 20.62 6.76
N ASN A 15 -38.17 19.72 6.26
CA ASN A 15 -38.14 18.33 6.75
C ASN A 15 -36.85 17.56 6.35
N LEU A 16 -36.05 17.15 7.34
CA LEU A 16 -34.69 16.60 7.16
C LEU A 16 -34.58 15.08 7.46
N THR A 17 -35.67 14.37 7.71
CA THR A 17 -35.64 12.97 8.22
C THR A 17 -35.39 11.89 7.16
N SER A 18 -35.25 12.25 5.87
CA SER A 18 -35.10 11.27 4.79
C SER A 18 -34.17 11.70 3.65
N ILE A 19 -33.31 12.70 3.84
CA ILE A 19 -32.33 13.07 2.81
C ILE A 19 -31.19 12.04 2.83
N LYS A 20 -31.27 11.04 1.95
CA LYS A 20 -30.11 10.22 1.59
C LYS A 20 -29.40 10.84 0.40
N LYS A 21 -28.14 11.22 0.60
CA LYS A 21 -27.23 11.66 -0.45
C LYS A 21 -26.78 10.42 -1.23
N GLY A 22 -27.38 10.14 -2.37
CA GLY A 22 -26.90 9.14 -3.32
C GLY A 22 -26.43 9.84 -4.59
N PHE A 23 -25.11 9.90 -4.79
CA PHE A 23 -24.54 10.30 -6.08
C PHE A 23 -24.05 9.04 -6.75
N THR A 24 -24.49 8.78 -7.98
CA THR A 24 -23.87 7.75 -8.82
C THR A 24 -22.54 8.32 -9.30
N VAL A 25 -21.43 7.65 -8.94
CA VAL A 25 -20.14 7.91 -9.58
C VAL A 25 -20.16 7.16 -10.91
N ASP A 26 -20.52 7.85 -11.99
CA ASP A 26 -20.42 7.26 -13.32
C ASP A 26 -18.95 7.22 -13.74
N VAL A 27 -18.37 6.02 -13.74
CA VAL A 27 -17.00 5.77 -14.19
C VAL A 27 -17.07 5.25 -15.63
N ALA A 28 -16.37 5.92 -16.55
CA ALA A 28 -16.30 5.47 -17.94
C ALA A 28 -15.53 4.14 -18.06
N GLY A 29 -15.96 3.28 -18.98
CA GLY A 29 -15.42 1.93 -19.20
C GLY A 29 -16.34 0.83 -18.66
N ALA A 30 -16.02 -0.43 -18.95
CA ALA A 30 -16.81 -1.60 -18.55
C ALA A 30 -16.11 -2.48 -17.50
N GLY A 31 -14.93 -2.07 -17.02
CA GLY A 31 -14.13 -2.84 -16.07
C GLY A 31 -13.45 -4.07 -16.66
N ALA A 32 -13.39 -4.19 -17.99
CA ALA A 32 -12.73 -5.28 -18.70
C ALA A 32 -11.27 -4.92 -19.04
N PRO A 33 -10.37 -5.90 -19.28
CA PRO A 33 -8.98 -5.61 -19.65
C PRO A 33 -8.81 -4.70 -20.87
N THR A 34 -9.70 -4.81 -21.86
CA THR A 34 -9.72 -3.99 -23.09
C THR A 34 -10.48 -2.68 -22.94
N ASP A 35 -11.29 -2.55 -21.89
CA ASP A 35 -12.12 -1.38 -21.61
C ASP A 35 -12.22 -1.15 -20.08
N PRO A 36 -11.09 -0.76 -19.44
CA PRO A 36 -11.03 -0.63 -18.00
C PRO A 36 -11.78 0.61 -17.54
N TYR A 37 -12.24 0.59 -16.29
CA TYR A 37 -12.81 1.76 -15.63
C TYR A 37 -11.76 2.88 -15.51
N LEU A 38 -12.10 4.10 -15.94
CA LEU A 38 -11.21 5.26 -15.94
C LEU A 38 -11.36 6.10 -14.68
N ILE A 39 -10.33 6.08 -13.83
CA ILE A 39 -10.34 6.73 -12.51
C ILE A 39 -9.70 8.11 -12.58
N HIS A 40 -10.47 9.14 -12.25
CA HIS A 40 -10.06 10.55 -12.44
C HIS A 40 -9.90 11.35 -11.14
N ASN A 41 -10.43 10.86 -10.02
CA ASN A 41 -10.49 11.57 -8.76
C ASN A 41 -10.67 10.59 -7.59
N LEU A 42 -10.68 11.12 -6.35
CA LEU A 42 -10.80 10.33 -5.13
C LEU A 42 -12.09 9.49 -5.07
N TYR A 43 -13.24 10.01 -5.52
CA TYR A 43 -14.49 9.23 -5.55
C TYR A 43 -14.42 8.05 -6.54
N GLY A 44 -13.68 8.22 -7.64
CA GLY A 44 -13.36 7.10 -8.54
C GLY A 44 -12.43 6.07 -7.89
N LEU A 45 -11.55 6.46 -6.96
CA LEU A 45 -10.79 5.48 -6.17
C LEU A 45 -11.74 4.69 -5.24
N GLU A 46 -12.69 5.36 -4.59
CA GLU A 46 -13.69 4.70 -3.73
C GLU A 46 -14.53 3.67 -4.52
N PHE A 47 -14.86 3.98 -5.77
CA PHE A 47 -15.53 3.06 -6.70
C PHE A 47 -14.75 1.74 -6.91
N ILE A 48 -13.41 1.76 -6.89
CA ILE A 48 -12.60 0.54 -6.95
C ILE A 48 -12.95 -0.40 -5.79
N GLY A 49 -13.22 0.16 -4.61
CA GLY A 49 -13.60 -0.58 -3.41
C GLY A 49 -14.92 -1.34 -3.54
N GLU A 50 -15.80 -0.91 -4.44
CA GLU A 50 -17.08 -1.55 -4.74
C GLU A 50 -16.97 -2.58 -5.88
N HIS A 51 -15.87 -2.56 -6.64
CA HIS A 51 -15.64 -3.36 -7.85
C HIS A 51 -14.27 -4.08 -7.83
N LEU A 52 -13.97 -4.76 -6.72
CA LEU A 52 -12.64 -5.31 -6.41
C LEU A 52 -12.08 -6.33 -7.41
N ASP A 53 -12.85 -6.80 -8.38
CA ASP A 53 -12.47 -7.78 -9.41
C ASP A 53 -12.36 -7.20 -10.84
N ALA A 54 -12.61 -5.89 -11.01
CA ALA A 54 -12.57 -5.22 -12.31
C ALA A 54 -11.16 -4.72 -12.70
N CYS A 55 -11.02 -4.27 -13.94
CA CYS A 55 -9.82 -3.62 -14.46
C CYS A 55 -9.97 -2.09 -14.42
N PHE A 56 -8.94 -1.41 -13.94
CA PHE A 56 -8.91 0.03 -13.71
C PHE A 56 -7.71 0.69 -14.40
N ARG A 57 -7.91 1.91 -14.90
CA ARG A 57 -6.83 2.79 -15.34
C ARG A 57 -6.93 4.14 -14.66
N ILE A 58 -5.85 4.59 -14.04
CA ILE A 58 -5.78 5.94 -13.49
C ILE A 58 -5.59 6.93 -14.65
N ALA A 59 -6.57 7.80 -14.87
CA ALA A 59 -6.63 8.69 -16.02
C ALA A 59 -6.04 10.07 -15.75
N LYS A 60 -6.01 10.50 -14.48
CA LYS A 60 -5.43 11.78 -14.02
C LYS A 60 -4.66 11.55 -12.72
N ASP A 61 -3.75 12.47 -12.39
CA ASP A 61 -3.21 12.53 -11.04
C ASP A 61 -4.34 12.86 -10.06
N ILE A 62 -4.31 12.26 -8.87
CA ILE A 62 -5.38 12.34 -7.88
C ILE A 62 -4.80 12.81 -6.56
N ASP A 63 -5.31 13.93 -6.04
CA ASP A 63 -5.05 14.36 -4.67
C ASP A 63 -6.02 13.64 -3.71
N ALA A 64 -5.49 12.81 -2.83
CA ALA A 64 -6.22 12.08 -1.81
C ALA A 64 -6.19 12.77 -0.43
N SER A 65 -5.77 14.04 -0.35
CA SER A 65 -5.67 14.80 0.91
C SER A 65 -6.97 14.84 1.74
N ALA A 66 -8.13 14.75 1.10
CA ALA A 66 -9.43 14.68 1.77
C ALA A 66 -9.57 13.44 2.69
N THR A 67 -8.78 12.39 2.46
CA THR A 67 -8.72 11.20 3.33
C THR A 67 -8.18 11.53 4.73
N ALA A 68 -7.46 12.64 4.92
CA ALA A 68 -7.00 13.07 6.25
C ALA A 68 -8.07 13.74 7.13
N ALA A 69 -9.25 14.04 6.59
CA ALA A 69 -10.29 14.71 7.35
C ALA A 69 -10.84 13.82 8.48
N THR A 70 -11.10 14.40 9.65
CA THR A 70 -11.65 13.68 10.82
C THR A 70 -13.05 13.10 10.56
N SER A 71 -13.77 13.62 9.56
CA SER A 71 -15.05 13.08 9.10
C SER A 71 -14.90 11.90 8.14
N TYR A 72 -13.73 11.72 7.51
CA TYR A 72 -13.51 10.69 6.50
C TYR A 72 -13.28 9.33 7.17
N ASN A 73 -14.22 8.39 6.98
CA ASN A 73 -14.23 7.10 7.66
C ASN A 73 -14.03 7.19 9.19
N GLY A 74 -14.62 8.22 9.82
CA GLY A 74 -14.48 8.46 11.26
C GLY A 74 -13.05 8.85 11.67
N GLY A 75 -12.28 9.47 10.78
CA GLY A 75 -10.91 9.91 11.01
C GLY A 75 -9.85 8.84 10.78
N LYS A 76 -10.25 7.64 10.35
CA LYS A 76 -9.32 6.54 10.02
C LYS A 76 -8.69 6.68 8.62
N GLY A 77 -9.17 7.64 7.84
CA GLY A 77 -8.73 7.88 6.48
C GLY A 77 -9.14 6.81 5.49
N TRP A 78 -8.31 6.60 4.46
CA TRP A 78 -8.59 5.68 3.39
C TRP A 78 -8.92 4.28 3.91
N LEU A 79 -9.90 3.64 3.26
CA LEU A 79 -10.26 2.25 3.53
C LEU A 79 -9.49 1.37 2.53
N PRO A 80 -8.52 0.54 2.97
CA PRO A 80 -7.71 -0.28 2.07
C PRO A 80 -8.57 -1.11 1.11
N LEU A 81 -8.18 -1.14 -0.17
CA LEU A 81 -8.86 -1.95 -1.17
C LEU A 81 -8.62 -3.44 -0.88
N GLY A 82 -9.71 -4.16 -0.63
CA GLY A 82 -9.65 -5.56 -0.26
C GLY A 82 -9.17 -5.82 1.17
N GLN A 83 -9.93 -6.63 1.91
CA GLN A 83 -9.66 -6.99 3.30
C GLN A 83 -9.99 -8.47 3.56
N LYS A 84 -9.38 -9.05 4.59
CA LYS A 84 -9.62 -10.44 4.98
C LYS A 84 -11.08 -10.73 5.38
N SER A 85 -11.75 -9.76 6.01
CA SER A 85 -13.10 -9.89 6.56
C SER A 85 -14.21 -9.77 5.52
N THR A 86 -13.94 -9.17 4.37
CA THR A 86 -14.94 -8.90 3.32
C THR A 86 -14.60 -9.62 2.02
N ALA A 87 -13.52 -9.21 1.35
CA ALA A 87 -13.00 -9.82 0.13
C ALA A 87 -11.60 -9.28 -0.17
N SER A 88 -10.70 -10.11 -0.71
CA SER A 88 -9.42 -9.63 -1.26
C SER A 88 -9.62 -8.86 -2.57
N PHE A 89 -8.65 -8.01 -2.92
CA PHE A 89 -8.59 -7.39 -4.24
C PHE A 89 -8.16 -8.42 -5.29
N LYS A 90 -8.89 -8.46 -6.41
CA LYS A 90 -8.72 -9.43 -7.51
C LYS A 90 -8.59 -8.75 -8.89
N GLY A 91 -8.78 -7.44 -8.93
CA GLY A 91 -8.78 -6.63 -10.13
C GLY A 91 -7.38 -6.35 -10.69
N GLN A 92 -7.31 -5.43 -11.63
CA GLN A 92 -6.06 -5.01 -12.27
C GLN A 92 -5.95 -3.49 -12.23
N ILE A 93 -4.77 -2.94 -11.97
CA ILE A 93 -4.55 -1.49 -11.92
C ILE A 93 -3.44 -1.08 -12.88
N ASP A 94 -3.81 -0.31 -13.90
CA ASP A 94 -2.89 0.42 -14.74
C ASP A 94 -2.84 1.89 -14.29
N GLY A 95 -1.79 2.26 -13.56
CA GLY A 95 -1.58 3.62 -13.09
C GLY A 95 -1.32 4.61 -14.23
N ASN A 96 -1.01 4.16 -15.45
CA ASN A 96 -0.77 5.05 -16.60
C ASN A 96 0.23 6.18 -16.30
N HIS A 97 1.24 5.88 -15.48
CA HIS A 97 2.25 6.79 -14.94
C HIS A 97 1.70 7.98 -14.15
N LYS A 98 0.49 7.84 -13.61
CA LYS A 98 -0.17 8.83 -12.76
C LYS A 98 0.16 8.63 -11.29
N THR A 99 -0.06 9.72 -10.57
CA THR A 99 0.23 9.83 -9.15
C THR A 99 -1.06 9.95 -8.35
N ILE A 100 -1.15 9.20 -7.26
CA ILE A 100 -2.10 9.44 -6.18
C ILE A 100 -1.30 10.05 -5.03
N SER A 101 -1.54 11.32 -4.70
CA SER A 101 -0.79 12.05 -3.67
C SER A 101 -1.57 12.18 -2.37
N ASN A 102 -0.87 12.40 -1.25
CA ASN A 102 -1.43 12.77 0.05
C ASN A 102 -2.42 11.74 0.62
N LEU A 103 -2.21 10.46 0.33
CA LEU A 103 -3.05 9.39 0.85
C LEU A 103 -2.81 9.21 2.36
N TYR A 104 -3.86 9.37 3.16
CA TYR A 104 -3.81 9.20 4.61
C TYR A 104 -4.54 7.93 5.05
N ILE A 105 -3.90 7.11 5.88
CA ILE A 105 -4.50 5.96 6.56
C ILE A 105 -4.05 5.94 8.02
N TYR A 106 -5.00 5.96 8.96
CA TYR A 106 -4.71 5.82 10.38
C TYR A 106 -5.58 4.74 11.01
N ARG A 107 -5.04 3.52 11.00
CA ARG A 107 -5.70 2.30 11.45
C ARG A 107 -4.76 1.50 12.36
N PRO A 108 -4.29 2.08 13.47
CA PRO A 108 -3.18 1.53 14.28
C PRO A 108 -3.48 0.16 14.90
N ASP A 109 -4.75 -0.25 14.96
CA ASP A 109 -5.21 -1.53 15.51
C ASP A 109 -5.68 -2.53 14.43
N GLU A 110 -5.56 -2.18 13.14
CA GLU A 110 -6.04 -3.01 12.03
C GLU A 110 -4.88 -3.66 11.27
N GLU A 111 -5.12 -4.86 10.74
CA GLU A 111 -4.18 -5.58 9.87
C GLU A 111 -4.50 -5.30 8.40
N TYR A 112 -3.55 -5.60 7.49
CA TYR A 112 -3.73 -5.48 6.03
C TYR A 112 -3.93 -4.03 5.60
N VAL A 113 -2.94 -3.19 5.90
CA VAL A 113 -3.04 -1.75 5.72
C VAL A 113 -2.14 -1.28 4.59
N GLY A 114 -2.74 -0.57 3.63
CA GLY A 114 -2.08 0.03 2.47
C GLY A 114 -3.10 0.64 1.52
N PHE A 115 -2.67 1.14 0.37
CA PHE A 115 -3.62 1.50 -0.68
C PHE A 115 -4.53 0.30 -1.03
N ILE A 116 -3.92 -0.87 -1.17
CA ILE A 116 -4.58 -2.18 -1.21
C ILE A 116 -4.25 -2.93 0.09
N GLY A 117 -5.25 -3.54 0.73
CA GLY A 117 -5.03 -4.27 1.97
C GLY A 117 -4.52 -5.70 1.74
N LEU A 118 -5.25 -6.48 0.94
CA LEU A 118 -5.00 -7.91 0.77
C LEU A 118 -5.22 -8.38 -0.68
N ILE A 119 -4.23 -9.09 -1.23
CA ILE A 119 -4.29 -9.79 -2.52
C ILE A 119 -4.07 -11.29 -2.29
N THR A 120 -4.95 -12.12 -2.86
CA THR A 120 -4.88 -13.60 -2.77
C THR A 120 -5.06 -14.29 -4.11
N THR A 121 -5.07 -13.54 -5.22
CA THR A 121 -5.23 -14.04 -6.59
C THR A 121 -4.29 -13.29 -7.53
N ALA A 122 -4.18 -13.75 -8.78
CA ALA A 122 -3.36 -13.09 -9.79
C ALA A 122 -3.84 -11.65 -10.04
N VAL A 123 -3.01 -10.68 -9.64
CA VAL A 123 -3.25 -9.24 -9.79
C VAL A 123 -2.00 -8.60 -10.38
N GLN A 124 -2.20 -7.67 -11.30
CA GLN A 124 -1.17 -6.81 -11.87
C GLN A 124 -1.43 -5.36 -11.46
N ILE A 125 -0.40 -4.72 -10.93
CA ILE A 125 -0.37 -3.28 -10.63
C ILE A 125 0.82 -2.71 -11.38
N LYS A 126 0.60 -1.76 -12.27
CA LYS A 126 1.70 -1.16 -13.04
C LYS A 126 1.62 0.33 -13.15
N ASN A 127 2.76 0.99 -13.34
CA ASN A 127 2.85 2.41 -13.69
C ASN A 127 2.14 3.34 -12.70
N LEU A 128 2.14 3.02 -11.40
CA LEU A 128 1.42 3.78 -10.38
C LEU A 128 2.38 4.39 -9.36
N ASN A 129 2.23 5.70 -9.12
CA ASN A 129 2.97 6.39 -8.08
C ASN A 129 2.05 6.74 -6.92
N LEU A 130 2.44 6.39 -5.70
CA LEU A 130 1.83 6.91 -4.47
C LEU A 130 2.79 7.92 -3.85
N ALA A 131 2.41 9.19 -3.85
CA ALA A 131 3.26 10.27 -3.35
C ALA A 131 2.77 10.78 -2.00
N ASP A 132 3.71 11.07 -1.11
CA ASP A 132 3.46 11.74 0.17
C ASP A 132 2.38 11.06 1.02
N VAL A 133 2.45 9.72 1.11
CA VAL A 133 1.52 8.94 1.93
C VAL A 133 1.83 9.10 3.42
N ASP A 134 0.82 9.04 4.28
CA ASP A 134 0.99 8.88 5.74
C ASP A 134 0.11 7.72 6.18
N ILE A 135 0.74 6.55 6.36
CA ILE A 135 0.06 5.28 6.57
C ILE A 135 0.50 4.69 7.91
N THR A 136 -0.46 4.51 8.81
CA THR A 136 -0.30 3.86 10.09
C THR A 136 -1.22 2.65 10.19
N GLY A 137 -0.66 1.47 10.41
CA GLY A 137 -1.38 0.22 10.62
C GLY A 137 -0.78 -0.63 11.74
N TYR A 138 -1.39 -1.77 12.07
CA TYR A 138 -0.83 -2.70 13.05
C TYR A 138 0.10 -3.74 12.40
N ASN A 139 -0.46 -4.62 11.59
CA ASN A 139 0.21 -5.80 11.02
C ASN A 139 0.02 -5.85 9.50
N ARG A 140 1.08 -6.20 8.76
CA ARG A 140 1.10 -6.23 7.28
C ARG A 140 0.76 -4.85 6.72
N VAL A 141 1.69 -3.92 6.91
CA VAL A 141 1.56 -2.53 6.50
C VAL A 141 2.48 -2.26 5.32
N GLY A 142 1.92 -1.88 4.18
CA GLY A 142 2.66 -1.50 3.00
C GLY A 142 2.05 -0.27 2.36
N GLY A 143 2.85 0.61 1.76
CA GLY A 143 2.30 1.76 1.07
C GLY A 143 1.41 1.37 -0.11
N LEU A 144 1.87 0.44 -0.94
CA LEU A 144 1.13 -0.07 -2.09
C LEU A 144 0.18 -1.21 -1.69
N VAL A 145 0.70 -2.25 -1.05
CA VAL A 145 -0.10 -3.42 -0.62
C VAL A 145 0.26 -3.87 0.79
N GLY A 146 -0.73 -4.06 1.66
CA GLY A 146 -0.52 -4.64 2.98
C GLY A 146 0.05 -6.06 2.93
N GLU A 147 -0.67 -7.00 2.30
CA GLU A 147 -0.16 -8.35 2.03
C GLU A 147 -0.56 -8.87 0.65
N VAL A 148 0.43 -9.43 -0.05
CA VAL A 148 0.23 -10.38 -1.13
C VAL A 148 0.48 -11.78 -0.58
N LYS A 149 -0.57 -12.59 -0.48
CA LYS A 149 -0.53 -13.87 0.22
C LYS A 149 -0.52 -15.05 -0.74
N ASP A 150 0.63 -15.70 -0.83
CA ASP A 150 0.83 -16.98 -1.52
C ASP A 150 0.40 -16.93 -3.01
N VAL A 151 0.71 -15.81 -3.67
CA VAL A 151 0.38 -15.55 -5.08
C VAL A 151 1.66 -15.42 -5.93
N PRO A 152 2.20 -16.51 -6.48
CA PRO A 152 3.42 -16.44 -7.30
C PRO A 152 3.21 -15.66 -8.62
N THR A 153 1.96 -15.52 -9.06
CA THR A 153 1.57 -14.81 -10.29
C THR A 153 1.25 -13.32 -10.08
N PHE A 154 1.33 -12.82 -8.85
CA PHE A 154 1.23 -11.37 -8.60
C PHE A 154 2.36 -10.64 -9.34
N LEU A 155 2.05 -9.48 -9.91
CA LEU A 155 3.01 -8.63 -10.59
C LEU A 155 2.84 -7.17 -10.17
N ALA A 156 3.92 -6.55 -9.70
CA ALA A 156 4.04 -5.10 -9.61
C ALA A 156 5.19 -4.61 -10.49
N ASP A 157 4.95 -3.62 -11.35
CA ASP A 157 5.96 -3.10 -12.28
C ASP A 157 5.89 -1.57 -12.45
N TYR A 158 7.03 -0.88 -12.45
CA TYR A 158 7.10 0.59 -12.54
C TYR A 158 6.20 1.31 -11.53
N CYS A 159 6.21 0.87 -10.28
CA CYS A 159 5.46 1.50 -9.19
C CYS A 159 6.39 2.20 -8.21
N SER A 160 5.90 3.25 -7.56
CA SER A 160 6.66 3.97 -6.54
C SER A 160 5.82 4.37 -5.34
N VAL A 161 6.47 4.48 -4.17
CA VAL A 161 5.86 5.01 -2.95
C VAL A 161 6.81 5.97 -2.24
N THR A 162 6.35 7.18 -1.92
CA THR A 162 7.04 8.13 -1.03
C THR A 162 6.18 8.49 0.18
N GLY A 163 6.80 8.93 1.27
CA GLY A 163 6.10 9.40 2.48
C GLY A 163 6.50 8.67 3.76
N ALA A 164 5.53 8.40 4.63
CA ALA A 164 5.73 7.81 5.95
C ALA A 164 4.87 6.55 6.14
N ILE A 165 5.51 5.46 6.56
CA ILE A 165 4.85 4.20 6.89
C ILE A 165 5.14 3.82 8.34
N LYS A 166 4.11 3.47 9.10
CA LYS A 166 4.20 3.01 10.48
C LYS A 166 3.45 1.70 10.67
N GLY A 167 4.13 0.71 11.23
CA GLY A 167 3.55 -0.61 11.51
C GLY A 167 4.35 -1.38 12.56
N SER A 168 3.75 -2.39 13.18
CA SER A 168 4.39 -3.18 14.24
C SER A 168 4.96 -4.50 13.74
N ILE A 169 4.22 -5.20 12.87
CA ILE A 169 4.57 -6.53 12.37
C ILE A 169 4.44 -6.51 10.85
N PHE A 170 5.50 -6.90 10.13
CA PHE A 170 5.56 -6.87 8.66
C PHE A 170 5.23 -5.49 8.10
N ALA A 171 6.11 -4.51 8.29
CA ALA A 171 5.96 -3.18 7.73
C ALA A 171 7.03 -2.89 6.68
N GLY A 172 6.63 -2.36 5.53
CA GLY A 172 7.59 -1.85 4.56
C GLY A 172 7.05 -0.78 3.63
N GLY A 173 7.96 -0.08 2.96
CA GLY A 173 7.61 1.10 2.16
C GLY A 173 6.57 0.83 1.08
N MET A 174 6.70 -0.29 0.37
CA MET A 174 5.74 -0.71 -0.65
C MET A 174 4.84 -1.86 -0.18
N PHE A 175 5.42 -2.86 0.50
CA PHE A 175 4.72 -4.08 0.86
C PHE A 175 4.89 -4.43 2.35
N GLY A 176 3.82 -4.80 3.04
CA GLY A 176 3.96 -5.40 4.37
C GLY A 176 4.54 -6.80 4.26
N ARG A 177 3.86 -7.68 3.52
CA ARG A 177 4.35 -9.01 3.14
C ARG A 177 4.14 -9.27 1.65
N LEU A 178 5.16 -9.82 1.01
CA LEU A 178 5.25 -9.98 -0.43
C LEU A 178 5.46 -11.45 -0.83
N SER A 179 4.66 -11.90 -1.80
CA SER A 179 4.90 -13.07 -2.65
C SER A 179 4.69 -12.65 -4.11
N GLY A 180 5.29 -13.36 -5.07
CA GLY A 180 5.14 -13.05 -6.50
C GLY A 180 6.28 -12.19 -7.04
N THR A 181 6.04 -11.50 -8.17
CA THR A 181 7.09 -10.81 -8.93
C THR A 181 6.95 -9.29 -8.80
N VAL A 182 8.06 -8.62 -8.50
CA VAL A 182 8.15 -7.16 -8.47
C VAL A 182 9.36 -6.69 -9.25
N SER A 183 9.16 -5.77 -10.18
CA SER A 183 10.22 -5.23 -11.02
C SER A 183 10.16 -3.72 -11.17
N ASN A 184 11.32 -3.07 -11.34
CA ASN A 184 11.41 -1.63 -11.65
C ASN A 184 10.65 -0.72 -10.66
N CYS A 185 10.54 -1.15 -9.40
CA CYS A 185 9.78 -0.45 -8.37
C CYS A 185 10.72 0.19 -7.36
N HIS A 186 10.28 1.28 -6.73
CA HIS A 186 11.12 1.93 -5.72
C HIS A 186 10.33 2.63 -4.64
N THR A 187 11.01 2.91 -3.53
CA THR A 187 10.41 3.67 -2.44
C THR A 187 11.39 4.61 -1.75
N ASP A 188 10.88 5.79 -1.44
CA ASP A 188 11.49 6.79 -0.58
C ASP A 188 10.55 7.07 0.59
N THR A 189 10.35 6.04 1.42
CA THR A 189 9.50 6.13 2.59
C THR A 189 10.33 6.07 3.87
N THR A 190 10.01 6.93 4.83
CA THR A 190 10.47 6.73 6.19
C THR A 190 9.59 5.66 6.84
N THR A 191 10.15 4.47 7.07
CA THR A 191 9.45 3.34 7.68
C THR A 191 9.82 3.24 9.16
N VAL A 192 8.84 3.34 10.05
CA VAL A 192 9.05 3.34 11.50
C VAL A 192 8.22 2.26 12.19
N ALA A 193 8.88 1.48 13.05
CA ALA A 193 8.22 0.49 13.89
C ALA A 193 7.32 1.12 14.96
N ILE A 194 6.15 0.52 15.12
CA ILE A 194 5.34 0.65 16.33
C ILE A 194 5.73 -0.48 17.28
N ILE A 195 6.31 -0.12 18.43
CA ILE A 195 6.79 -1.09 19.41
C ILE A 195 5.64 -1.53 20.31
N ILE A 196 5.37 -2.83 20.32
CA ILE A 196 4.33 -3.44 21.15
C ILE A 196 4.97 -4.55 21.96
N ASN A 197 4.85 -4.47 23.29
CA ASN A 197 5.47 -5.41 24.24
C ASN A 197 6.98 -5.60 24.03
N ASP A 198 7.71 -4.50 23.82
CA ASP A 198 9.17 -4.46 23.55
C ASP A 198 9.57 -5.12 22.21
N ASP A 199 8.63 -5.30 21.29
CA ASP A 199 8.90 -5.96 20.01
C ASP A 199 8.24 -5.28 18.79
N SER A 200 8.89 -5.44 17.65
CA SER A 200 8.43 -5.13 16.30
C SER A 200 9.06 -6.14 15.37
N PHE A 201 8.33 -6.70 14.41
CA PHE A 201 8.83 -7.85 13.66
C PHE A 201 8.88 -7.55 12.17
N ASN A 202 10.05 -7.76 11.56
CA ASN A 202 10.21 -7.78 10.09
C ASN A 202 9.84 -6.43 9.45
N LEU A 203 10.74 -5.46 9.58
CA LEU A 203 10.64 -4.17 8.90
C LEU A 203 11.63 -4.07 7.75
N GLY A 204 11.20 -3.57 6.60
CA GLY A 204 12.08 -3.32 5.47
C GLY A 204 11.74 -2.03 4.76
N GLY A 205 12.73 -1.32 4.24
CA GLY A 205 12.47 -0.09 3.49
C GLY A 205 11.60 -0.34 2.26
N PHE A 206 11.76 -1.49 1.60
CA PHE A 206 10.92 -1.92 0.47
C PHE A 206 9.75 -2.81 0.91
N ALA A 207 10.06 -3.90 1.61
CA ALA A 207 9.05 -4.82 2.14
C ALA A 207 9.39 -5.36 3.52
N GLY A 208 8.39 -5.51 4.39
CA GLY A 208 8.58 -6.10 5.71
C GLY A 208 9.07 -7.54 5.63
N SER A 209 8.43 -8.35 4.78
CA SER A 209 8.86 -9.73 4.50
C SER A 209 8.60 -10.15 3.05
N ALA A 210 9.52 -10.93 2.49
CA ALA A 210 9.39 -11.59 1.19
C ALA A 210 9.37 -13.12 1.37
N ALA A 211 8.40 -13.81 0.78
CA ALA A 211 8.28 -15.26 0.81
C ALA A 211 7.86 -15.78 -0.56
N GLY A 212 8.73 -16.56 -1.22
CA GLY A 212 8.47 -17.00 -2.59
C GLY A 212 8.39 -15.83 -3.58
N ALA A 213 9.17 -14.77 -3.36
CA ALA A 213 9.13 -13.56 -4.17
C ALA A 213 10.34 -13.44 -5.11
N THR A 214 10.13 -12.80 -6.26
CA THR A 214 11.19 -12.38 -7.18
C THR A 214 11.18 -10.85 -7.21
N ILE A 215 12.27 -10.23 -6.78
CA ILE A 215 12.43 -8.77 -6.68
C ILE A 215 13.61 -8.37 -7.54
N THR A 216 13.38 -7.61 -8.61
CA THR A 216 14.42 -7.27 -9.59
C THR A 216 14.42 -5.78 -9.93
N HIS A 217 15.59 -5.15 -10.03
CA HIS A 217 15.71 -3.72 -10.36
C HIS A 217 14.90 -2.81 -9.42
N CYS A 218 14.88 -3.15 -8.13
CA CYS A 218 14.12 -2.42 -7.13
C CYS A 218 15.03 -1.76 -6.09
N TYR A 219 14.57 -0.67 -5.49
CA TYR A 219 15.38 0.01 -4.47
C TYR A 219 14.57 0.72 -3.39
N ALA A 220 15.19 0.89 -2.22
CA ALA A 220 14.66 1.66 -1.11
C ALA A 220 15.70 2.67 -0.61
N ILE A 221 15.35 3.96 -0.58
CA ILE A 221 16.28 5.02 -0.16
C ILE A 221 15.87 5.71 1.15
N GLY A 222 14.62 5.52 1.60
CA GLY A 222 14.15 6.09 2.85
C GLY A 222 14.62 5.31 4.07
N ASN A 223 14.69 6.00 5.22
CA ASN A 223 15.22 5.45 6.46
C ASN A 223 14.27 4.40 7.07
N VAL A 224 14.85 3.38 7.72
CA VAL A 224 14.12 2.32 8.41
C VAL A 224 14.48 2.35 9.90
N THR A 225 13.49 2.57 10.75
CA THR A 225 13.67 2.60 12.21
C THR A 225 12.90 1.46 12.86
N GLY A 226 13.58 0.52 13.52
CA GLY A 226 12.94 -0.67 14.11
C GLY A 226 13.74 -1.29 15.26
N ASN A 227 13.22 -2.36 15.88
CA ASN A 227 13.89 -2.97 17.04
C ASN A 227 14.13 -4.49 16.96
N ASN A 228 13.51 -5.23 16.02
CA ASN A 228 13.76 -6.67 15.84
C ASN A 228 13.48 -7.17 14.41
N LYS A 229 14.49 -7.84 13.80
CA LYS A 229 14.47 -8.35 12.42
C LYS A 229 14.12 -7.25 11.42
N PHE A 230 15.07 -6.39 11.07
CA PHE A 230 14.79 -5.34 10.08
C PHE A 230 16.00 -5.03 9.20
N GLY A 231 15.75 -4.52 8.00
CA GLY A 231 16.81 -4.12 7.09
C GLY A 231 16.44 -3.04 6.09
N GLY A 232 17.44 -2.53 5.36
CA GLY A 232 17.24 -1.39 4.45
C GLY A 232 16.32 -1.70 3.26
N LEU A 233 16.43 -2.88 2.65
CA LEU A 233 15.50 -3.33 1.60
C LEU A 233 14.39 -4.21 2.20
N LEU A 234 14.76 -5.31 2.86
CA LEU A 234 13.82 -6.30 3.39
C LEU A 234 14.03 -6.55 4.88
N GLY A 235 12.94 -6.74 5.62
CA GLY A 235 13.04 -7.21 7.01
C GLY A 235 13.44 -8.68 7.10
N SER A 236 12.75 -9.53 6.32
CA SER A 236 13.11 -10.94 6.16
C SER A 236 12.85 -11.45 4.74
N ALA A 237 13.59 -12.47 4.32
CA ALA A 237 13.31 -13.20 3.08
C ALA A 237 13.40 -14.72 3.28
N THR A 238 12.52 -15.45 2.59
CA THR A 238 12.51 -16.93 2.49
C THR A 238 12.20 -17.34 1.05
N ASP A 239 12.92 -18.32 0.50
CA ASP A 239 12.70 -18.85 -0.85
C ASP A 239 12.52 -17.74 -1.92
N SER A 240 13.29 -16.64 -1.80
CA SER A 240 13.11 -15.44 -2.62
C SER A 240 14.37 -15.10 -3.41
N SER A 241 14.21 -14.56 -4.61
CA SER A 241 15.29 -14.06 -5.47
C SER A 241 15.30 -12.54 -5.46
N ILE A 242 16.44 -11.94 -5.13
CA ILE A 242 16.62 -10.49 -5.00
C ILE A 242 17.79 -10.09 -5.90
N ASN A 243 17.52 -9.57 -7.08
CA ASN A 243 18.55 -9.33 -8.09
C ASN A 243 18.60 -7.86 -8.51
N GLN A 244 19.80 -7.29 -8.67
CA GLN A 244 19.99 -5.89 -9.09
C GLN A 244 19.19 -4.88 -8.24
N CYS A 245 19.13 -5.12 -6.94
CA CYS A 245 18.44 -4.27 -5.99
C CYS A 245 19.43 -3.58 -5.04
N TYR A 246 19.07 -2.42 -4.51
CA TYR A 246 19.91 -1.70 -3.56
C TYR A 246 19.10 -0.97 -2.48
N ALA A 247 19.74 -0.69 -1.34
CA ALA A 247 19.18 0.14 -0.28
C ALA A 247 20.18 1.23 0.10
N LEU A 248 19.70 2.46 0.31
CA LEU A 248 20.54 3.62 0.68
C LEU A 248 20.15 4.29 2.00
N GLY A 249 18.95 4.04 2.50
CA GLY A 249 18.46 4.66 3.73
C GLY A 249 19.18 4.15 4.98
N ASP A 250 19.19 4.98 6.02
CA ASP A 250 19.76 4.62 7.31
C ASP A 250 18.90 3.54 7.99
N VAL A 251 19.58 2.54 8.57
CA VAL A 251 18.96 1.48 9.37
C VAL A 251 19.18 1.80 10.85
N ILE A 252 18.14 2.32 11.50
CA ILE A 252 18.21 2.91 12.83
C ILE A 252 17.57 1.95 13.85
N ARG A 253 18.35 1.51 14.83
CA ARG A 253 17.89 0.60 15.87
C ARG A 253 17.29 1.37 17.05
N LEU A 254 16.04 1.03 17.39
CA LEU A 254 15.41 1.41 18.65
C LEU A 254 15.84 0.49 19.80
N PRO A 255 15.83 0.97 21.06
CA PRO A 255 16.12 0.14 22.22
C PRO A 255 15.24 -1.12 22.29
N ARG A 256 15.82 -2.24 22.72
CA ARG A 256 15.14 -3.53 22.93
C ARG A 256 15.90 -4.36 23.95
N ASN A 257 15.21 -4.98 24.91
CA ASN A 257 15.86 -5.75 25.98
C ASN A 257 16.25 -7.18 25.57
N ALA A 258 15.67 -7.71 24.49
CA ALA A 258 15.96 -9.07 24.03
C ALA A 258 17.23 -9.15 23.15
N LEU A 259 18.01 -10.22 23.40
CA LEU A 259 19.36 -10.43 22.85
C LEU A 259 19.38 -10.86 21.37
N ASN A 260 18.27 -11.39 20.85
CA ASN A 260 18.21 -11.91 19.49
C ASN A 260 17.56 -10.89 18.56
N THR A 261 18.38 -10.12 17.85
CA THR A 261 17.96 -9.19 16.80
C THR A 261 18.76 -9.47 15.53
N ALA A 262 18.08 -9.57 14.39
CA ALA A 262 18.73 -9.60 13.09
C ALA A 262 18.57 -8.21 12.45
N ILE A 263 19.67 -7.53 12.15
CA ILE A 263 19.64 -6.18 11.57
C ILE A 263 20.66 -6.16 10.44
N GLY A 264 20.23 -5.77 9.24
CA GLY A 264 21.10 -5.75 8.07
C GLY A 264 20.87 -4.51 7.21
N GLY A 265 21.94 -3.94 6.65
CA GLY A 265 21.82 -2.79 5.74
C GLY A 265 20.97 -3.08 4.51
N PHE A 266 20.91 -4.34 4.06
CA PHE A 266 20.13 -4.76 2.91
C PHE A 266 18.96 -5.68 3.29
N VAL A 267 19.22 -6.85 3.89
CA VAL A 267 18.20 -7.75 4.42
C VAL A 267 18.43 -8.00 5.90
N GLY A 268 17.40 -7.87 6.73
CA GLY A 268 17.50 -8.10 8.18
C GLY A 268 17.73 -9.58 8.54
N TYR A 269 16.97 -10.48 7.92
CA TYR A 269 17.06 -11.93 8.15
C TYR A 269 16.86 -12.72 6.85
N LEU A 270 17.83 -13.56 6.49
CA LEU A 270 17.73 -14.49 5.37
C LEU A 270 17.45 -15.90 5.89
N ALA A 271 16.32 -16.45 5.48
CA ALA A 271 16.02 -17.86 5.65
C ALA A 271 16.53 -18.68 4.44
N TYR A 272 16.24 -19.98 4.44
CA TYR A 272 16.64 -20.89 3.36
C TYR A 272 16.05 -20.49 2.00
N GLY A 273 16.71 -20.96 0.93
CA GLY A 273 16.24 -20.81 -0.45
C GLY A 273 16.37 -19.42 -1.06
N CYS A 274 17.00 -18.46 -0.36
CA CYS A 274 17.22 -17.12 -0.90
C CYS A 274 18.39 -17.06 -1.90
N GLN A 275 18.27 -16.20 -2.91
CA GLN A 275 19.32 -15.85 -3.86
C GLN A 275 19.45 -14.32 -3.91
N ILE A 276 20.67 -13.79 -3.78
CA ILE A 276 21.01 -12.36 -3.84
C ILE A 276 22.13 -12.16 -4.85
#